data_AF-A0A220W9R5-F1
#
_entry.id   AF-A0A220W9R5-F1
#
_cell.length_a   1.000
_cell.length_b   1.000
_cell.length_c   1.000
_cell.angle_alpha   90.00
_cell.angle_beta   90.00
_cell.angle_gamma   90.00
#
_symmetry.space_group_name_H-M   'P 1'
#
loop_
_entity.id
_entity.type
_entity.pdbx_description
1 polymer ?
#
loop_
_entity_poly.entity_id
_entity_poly.type
_entity_poly.pdbx_seq_one_letter_code
_entity_poly.pdbx_strand_id
1 'polypeptide(L)' 'MRTGPPSQENRTFAASASRLSGTVSAVLGWTPDQFWRATPAELATIFSTFADNMAGLSGELPLGTAQLEKLKEVFPDG' A
#
# COMPACT_ATOMS: atom_id res chain seq x y z
N MET A 1 -39.17 8.14 -1.49
CA MET A 1 -37.94 8.53 -0.76
C MET A 1 -36.82 8.70 -1.78
N ARG A 2 -36.36 9.94 -2.03
CA ARG A 2 -35.26 10.22 -2.97
C ARG A 2 -33.99 10.41 -2.14
N THR A 3 -33.08 9.44 -2.15
CA THR A 3 -31.76 9.63 -1.55
C THR A 3 -31.02 10.68 -2.37
N GLY A 4 -30.65 11.80 -1.76
CA GLY A 4 -29.76 12.78 -2.40
C GLY A 4 -28.41 12.13 -2.75
N PRO A 5 -27.62 12.73 -3.67
CA PRO A 5 -26.28 12.21 -3.97
C PRO A 5 -25.45 12.13 -2.69
N PRO A 6 -24.63 11.07 -2.51
CA PRO A 6 -23.81 10.92 -1.32
C PRO A 6 -22.88 12.12 -1.15
N SER A 7 -22.71 12.59 0.09
CA SER A 7 -21.78 13.67 0.42
C SER A 7 -20.36 13.31 -0.02
N GLN A 8 -19.56 14.34 -0.32
CA GLN A 8 -18.20 14.15 -0.86
C GLN A 8 -17.33 13.30 0.07
N GLU A 9 -17.45 13.50 1.38
CA GLU A 9 -16.76 12.73 2.43
C GLU A 9 -17.07 11.22 2.35
N ASN A 10 -18.35 10.85 2.16
CA ASN A 10 -18.79 9.46 2.06
C ASN A 10 -18.21 8.79 0.82
N ARG A 11 -18.08 9.53 -0.28
CA ARG A 11 -17.47 9.03 -1.52
C ARG A 11 -15.97 8.78 -1.34
N THR A 12 -15.26 9.69 -0.70
CA THR A 12 -13.81 9.52 -0.40
C THR A 12 -13.59 8.35 0.54
N PHE A 13 -14.37 8.25 1.62
CA PHE A 13 -14.29 7.14 2.57
C PHE A 13 -14.56 5.79 1.88
N ALA A 14 -15.65 5.67 1.12
CA ALA A 14 -16.00 4.44 0.42
C ALA A 14 -14.93 4.01 -0.58
N ALA A 15 -14.34 4.96 -1.32
CA ALA A 15 -13.26 4.68 -2.26
C ALA A 15 -12.00 4.16 -1.53
N SER A 16 -11.61 4.80 -0.43
CA SER A 16 -10.46 4.38 0.38
C SER A 16 -10.67 3.02 1.03
N ALA A 17 -11.84 2.79 1.64
CA ALA A 17 -12.19 1.52 2.27
C ALA A 17 -12.22 0.36 1.26
N SER A 18 -12.74 0.59 0.05
CA SER A 18 -12.75 -0.42 -1.02
C SER A 18 -11.35 -0.82 -1.46
N ARG A 19 -10.45 0.17 -1.64
CA ARG A 19 -9.05 -0.10 -1.96
C ARG A 19 -8.38 -0.90 -0.86
N LEU A 20 -8.57 -0.48 0.39
CA LEU A 20 -7.96 -1.12 1.55
C LEU A 20 -8.42 -2.56 1.74
N SER A 21 -9.74 -2.80 1.64
CA SER A 21 -10.33 -4.14 1.68
C SER A 21 -9.74 -5.04 0.60
N GLY A 22 -9.59 -4.53 -0.62
CA GLY A 22 -8.95 -5.29 -1.71
C GLY A 22 -7.49 -5.65 -1.41
N THR A 23 -6.72 -4.72 -0.88
CA THR A 23 -5.31 -4.95 -0.51
C THR A 23 -5.18 -6.01 0.57
N VAL A 24 -5.94 -5.92 1.67
CA VAL A 24 -5.86 -6.92 2.75
C VAL A 24 -6.35 -8.29 2.30
N SER A 25 -7.35 -8.35 1.42
CA SER A 25 -7.79 -9.62 0.83
C SER A 25 -6.71 -10.26 -0.04
N ALA A 26 -6.03 -9.47 -0.87
CA ALA A 26 -4.99 -9.98 -1.75
C ALA A 26 -3.71 -10.42 -1.00
N VAL A 27 -3.35 -9.67 0.04
CA VAL A 27 -2.06 -9.84 0.73
C VAL A 27 -2.17 -10.78 1.94
N LEU A 28 -3.24 -10.63 2.72
CA LEU A 28 -3.45 -11.38 3.97
C LEU A 28 -4.43 -12.55 3.80
N GLY A 29 -5.08 -12.67 2.64
CA GLY A 29 -6.16 -13.65 2.42
C GLY A 29 -7.43 -13.34 3.21
N TRP A 30 -7.60 -12.09 3.68
CA TRP A 30 -8.76 -11.71 4.48
C TRP A 30 -10.06 -11.70 3.67
N THR A 31 -11.13 -12.16 4.29
CA THR A 31 -12.49 -11.96 3.79
C THR A 31 -12.96 -10.53 4.05
N PRO A 32 -13.96 -10.02 3.32
CA PRO A 32 -14.52 -8.69 3.57
C PRO A 32 -15.04 -8.52 5.01
N ASP A 33 -15.57 -9.58 5.64
CA ASP A 33 -16.05 -9.54 7.03
C ASP A 33 -14.92 -9.24 8.02
N GLN A 34 -13.76 -9.88 7.84
CA GLN A 34 -12.59 -9.64 8.69
C GLN A 34 -12.11 -8.19 8.60
N PHE A 35 -12.14 -7.59 7.40
CA PHE A 35 -11.82 -6.17 7.23
C PHE A 35 -12.78 -5.26 8.00
N TRP A 36 -14.09 -5.48 7.91
CA TRP A 36 -15.08 -4.62 8.58
C TRP A 36 -15.12 -4.80 10.10
N ARG A 37 -14.68 -5.95 10.61
CA ARG A 37 -14.56 -6.21 12.04
C ARG A 37 -13.26 -5.68 12.65
N ALA A 38 -12.23 -5.45 11.84
CA ALA A 38 -10.96 -4.91 12.30
C ALA A 38 -11.11 -3.44 12.71
N THR A 39 -10.47 -3.07 13.82
CA THR A 39 -10.43 -1.69 14.26
C THR A 39 -9.44 -0.87 13.42
N PRO A 40 -9.65 0.46 13.31
CA PRO A 40 -8.69 1.32 12.61
C PRO A 40 -7.27 1.26 13.19
N ALA A 41 -7.13 1.04 14.50
CA ALA A 41 -5.83 0.90 15.17
C ALA A 41 -5.12 -0.39 14.74
N GLU A 42 -5.83 -1.52 14.67
CA GLU A 42 -5.26 -2.79 14.20
C GLU A 42 -4.84 -2.70 12.73
N LEU A 43 -5.67 -2.08 11.87
CA LEU A 43 -5.31 -1.82 10.47
C LEU A 43 -4.05 -0.96 10.38
N ALA A 44 -3.96 0.13 11.15
CA ALA A 44 -2.78 0.99 11.18
C ALA A 44 -1.50 0.22 11.57
N THR A 45 -1.58 -0.65 12.59
CA THR A 45 -0.45 -1.50 12.99
C THR A 45 -0.03 -2.44 11.86
N ILE A 46 -0.97 -3.11 11.19
CA ILE A 46 -0.68 -3.98 10.05
C ILE A 46 0.01 -3.19 8.92
N PHE A 47 -0.50 -2.01 8.56
CA PHE A 47 0.12 -1.23 7.48
C PHE A 47 1.49 -0.66 7.87
N SER A 48 1.71 -0.32 9.14
CA SER A 48 3.03 0.08 9.63
C SER A 48 4.04 -1.04 9.44
N THR A 49 3.70 -2.28 9.83
CA THR A 49 4.63 -3.41 9.67
C THR A 49 4.89 -3.72 8.21
N PHE A 50 3.90 -3.60 7.32
CA PHE A 50 4.11 -3.71 5.87
C PHE A 50 5.06 -2.64 5.33
N ALA A 51 4.86 -1.38 5.75
CA ALA A 51 5.73 -0.28 5.35
C ALA A 51 7.17 -0.51 5.82
N ASP A 52 7.36 -0.97 7.06
CA ASP A 52 8.68 -1.29 7.60
C ASP A 52 9.36 -2.45 6.86
N ASN A 53 8.62 -3.51 6.53
CA ASN A 53 9.15 -4.64 5.76
C ASN A 53 9.52 -4.24 4.32
N MET A 54 8.71 -3.38 3.68
CA MET A 54 9.02 -2.84 2.36
C MET A 54 10.14 -1.80 2.39
N ALA A 55 10.28 -1.04 3.48
CA ALA A 55 11.41 -0.15 3.72
C ALA A 55 12.70 -0.97 3.92
N GLY A 56 12.64 -2.15 4.54
CA GLY A 56 13.74 -3.11 4.61
C GLY A 56 14.16 -3.65 3.24
N LEU A 57 13.24 -3.75 2.28
CA LEU A 57 13.52 -4.03 0.86
C LEU A 57 14.00 -2.77 0.09
N SER A 58 13.73 -1.58 0.62
CA SER A 58 14.14 -0.27 0.08
C SER A 58 15.36 0.31 0.81
N GLY A 59 16.13 -0.52 1.51
CA GLY A 59 17.40 -0.14 2.15
C GLY A 59 18.44 0.39 1.15
N GLU A 60 18.20 0.18 -0.14
CA GLU A 60 18.76 0.96 -1.23
C GLU A 60 17.57 1.66 -1.92
N LEU A 61 17.61 2.99 -2.06
CA LEU A 61 16.75 3.70 -3.03
C LEU A 61 16.81 2.92 -4.37
N PRO A 62 15.73 2.90 -5.19
CA PRO A 62 15.83 2.40 -6.56
C PRO A 62 17.06 3.04 -7.18
N LEU A 63 18.06 2.24 -7.57
CA LEU A 63 19.36 2.75 -8.03
C LEU A 63 19.09 3.89 -9.00
N GLY A 64 19.42 5.11 -8.58
CA GLY A 64 19.22 6.27 -9.43
C GLY A 64 20.02 6.08 -10.71
N THR A 65 19.65 6.77 -11.79
CA THR A 65 20.40 6.70 -13.06
C THR A 65 21.91 6.90 -12.86
N ALA A 66 22.29 7.77 -11.92
CA ALA A 66 23.68 8.00 -11.54
C ALA A 66 24.38 6.81 -10.85
N GLN A 67 23.67 6.00 -10.06
CA GLN A 67 24.23 4.77 -9.47
C GLN A 67 24.34 3.65 -10.52
N LEU A 68 23.36 3.57 -11.43
CA LEU A 68 23.40 2.66 -12.57
C LEU A 68 24.59 2.95 -13.51
N GLU A 69 24.84 4.23 -13.81
CA GLU A 69 25.98 4.66 -14.63
C GLU A 69 27.33 4.30 -14.01
N LYS A 70 27.48 4.51 -12.69
CA LYS A 70 28.68 4.07 -11.96
C LYS A 70 28.88 2.56 -12.00
N LEU A 71 27.81 1.78 -11.90
CA LEU A 71 27.91 0.31 -11.99
C LEU A 71 28.35 -0.14 -13.39
N LYS A 72 27.86 0.51 -14.45
CA LYS A 72 28.27 0.23 -15.84
C LYS A 72 29.73 0.60 -16.13
N GLU A 73 30.27 1.60 -15.44
CA GLU A 73 31.68 1.99 -15.56
C GLU A 73 32.61 1.00 -14.84
N VAL A 74 32.17 0.49 -13.68
CA VAL A 74 32.95 -0.44 -12.85
C VAL A 74 32.90 -1.88 -13.40
N PHE A 75 31.79 -2.26 -14.04
CA PHE A 75 31.62 -3.55 -14.70
C PHE A 75 31.31 -3.32 -16.18
N PRO A 76 32.34 -3.06 -17.01
CA PRO A 76 32.13 -3.04 -18.45
C PRO A 76 31.79 -4.46 -18.90
N ASP A 77 30.55 -4.66 -19.34
CA ASP A 77 30.18 -5.88 -20.05
C ASP A 77 31.06 -5.96 -21.31
N GLY A 78 31.99 -6.92 -21.30
CA GLY A 78 32.99 -7.13 -22.35
C GLY A 78 32.43 -7.67 -23.65
#